data_AF-A0A970T2K1-F1
#
_entry.id   AF-A0A970T2K1-F1
#
_cell.length_a   1.000
_cell.length_b   1.000
_cell.length_c   1.000
_cell.angle_alpha   90.00
_cell.angle_beta   90.00
_cell.angle_gamma   90.00
#
_symmetry.space_group_name_H-M   'P 1'
#
loop_
_entity.id
_entity.type
_entity.pdbx_description
1 polymer ?
#
loop_
_entity_poly.entity_id
_entity_poly.type
_entity_poly.pdbx_seq_one_letter_code
_entity_poly.pdbx_strand_id
1 'polypeptide(L)'
;MITIARANLSVENLIKIARFHEKVELLPDTEKRINSCRAVLEKKIVAKEIMYGVNTCFGEFSEVVLNDDQVKDFQKYLIYNHAADQEDFVLMGMNTALKNFKTLDNALDILDSWH
;
A
#
# COMPACT_ATOMS: atom_id res chain seq x y z
N MET A 1 17.05 12.46 -11.61
CA MET A 1 16.71 11.34 -10.71
C MET A 1 16.37 11.93 -9.36
N ILE A 2 15.22 11.60 -8.78
CA ILE A 2 14.75 12.13 -7.49
C ILE A 2 14.89 11.05 -6.42
N THR A 3 15.56 11.38 -5.32
CA THR A 3 15.73 10.44 -4.21
C THR A 3 14.67 10.69 -3.14
N ILE A 4 13.93 9.65 -2.76
CA ILE A 4 12.91 9.69 -1.70
C ILE A 4 13.58 9.38 -0.36
N ALA A 5 13.46 10.33 0.56
CA ALA A 5 14.06 10.33 1.89
C ALA A 5 13.00 10.54 2.97
N ARG A 6 13.43 10.57 4.24
CA ARG A 6 12.59 11.03 5.37
C ARG A 6 12.21 12.52 5.28
N ALA A 7 12.90 13.29 4.44
CA ALA A 7 12.67 14.72 4.27
C ALA A 7 11.49 15.02 3.33
N ASN A 8 11.00 16.26 3.38
CA ASN A 8 9.87 16.71 2.56
C ASN A 8 10.20 16.68 1.06
N LEU A 9 9.34 16.02 0.30
CA LEU A 9 9.26 16.19 -1.15
C LEU A 9 8.72 17.60 -1.45
N SER A 10 9.41 18.34 -2.32
CA SER A 10 8.92 19.64 -2.77
C SER A 10 7.88 19.48 -3.88
N VAL A 11 7.05 20.53 -4.07
CA VAL A 11 6.05 20.57 -5.15
C VAL A 11 6.72 20.45 -6.52
N GLU A 12 7.91 21.02 -6.68
CA GLU A 12 8.69 20.96 -7.92
C GLU A 12 9.14 19.52 -8.22
N ASN A 13 9.51 18.75 -7.19
CA ASN A 13 9.83 17.33 -7.34
C ASN A 13 8.59 16.55 -7.78
N LEU A 14 7.42 16.85 -7.21
CA LEU A 14 6.16 16.22 -7.61
C LEU A 14 5.82 16.52 -9.08
N ILE A 15 5.98 17.76 -9.52
CA ILE A 15 5.76 18.16 -10.93
C ILE A 15 6.68 17.37 -11.86
N LYS A 16 7.97 17.25 -11.51
CA LYS A 16 8.96 16.49 -12.29
C LYS A 16 8.59 15.01 -12.44
N ILE A 17 8.18 14.38 -11.35
CA ILE A 17 7.75 12.97 -11.35
C ILE A 17 6.48 12.81 -12.20
N ALA A 18 5.46 13.65 -11.96
CA ALA A 18 4.14 13.46 -12.55
C ALA A 18 4.05 13.85 -14.04
N ARG A 19 4.75 14.90 -14.47
CA ARG A 19 4.64 15.43 -15.85
C ARG A 19 5.80 15.03 -16.76
N PHE A 20 6.95 14.73 -16.18
CA PHE A 20 8.19 14.49 -16.93
C PHE A 20 8.75 13.08 -16.71
N HIS A 21 8.03 12.22 -15.97
CA HIS A 21 8.41 10.83 -15.71
C HIS A 21 9.83 10.68 -15.12
N GLU A 22 10.24 11.64 -14.30
CA GLU A 22 11.53 11.62 -13.65
C GLU A 22 11.68 10.35 -12.78
N LYS A 23 12.78 9.61 -12.95
CA LYS A 23 13.02 8.38 -12.17
C LYS A 23 13.16 8.69 -10.69
N VAL A 24 12.56 7.84 -9.86
CA VAL A 24 12.63 7.89 -8.40
C VAL A 24 13.43 6.73 -7.85
N GLU A 25 14.16 6.97 -6.76
CA GLU A 25 14.93 5.94 -6.06
C GLU A 25 14.82 6.16 -4.54
N LEU A 26 14.88 5.07 -3.76
CA LEU A 26 14.93 5.14 -2.30
C LEU A 26 16.37 5.38 -1.83
N LEU A 27 16.57 6.17 -0.79
CA LEU A 27 17.86 6.19 -0.11
C LEU A 27 18.20 4.80 0.45
N PRO A 28 19.48 4.37 0.42
CA PRO A 28 19.89 3.06 0.95
C PRO A 28 19.50 2.82 2.42
N ASP A 29 19.44 3.86 3.24
CA ASP A 29 19.00 3.75 4.64
C ASP A 29 17.47 3.58 4.78
N THR A 30 16.69 4.05 3.81
CA THR A 30 15.23 3.95 3.83
C THR A 30 14.78 2.49 3.80
N GLU A 31 15.40 1.66 2.97
CA GLU A 31 15.09 0.23 2.87
C GLU A 31 15.34 -0.50 4.21
N LYS A 32 16.49 -0.25 4.85
CA LYS A 32 16.81 -0.82 6.17
C LYS A 32 15.74 -0.49 7.21
N ARG A 33 15.24 0.74 7.19
CA ARG A 33 14.19 1.19 8.11
C ARG A 33 12.85 0.53 7.83
N ILE A 34 12.45 0.43 6.55
CA ILE A 34 11.23 -0.30 6.14
C ILE A 34 11.29 -1.75 6.65
N ASN A 35 12.41 -2.43 6.40
CA ASN A 35 12.61 -3.82 6.83
C ASN A 35 12.65 -3.98 8.36
N SER A 36 13.20 -3.00 9.07
CA SER A 36 13.20 -2.99 10.54
C SER A 36 11.78 -2.84 11.10
N CYS A 37 10.97 -1.94 10.54
CA CYS A 37 9.56 -1.78 10.91
C CYS A 37 8.77 -3.05 10.61
N ARG A 38 8.98 -3.65 9.42
CA ARG A 38 8.38 -4.92 9.00
C ARG A 38 8.69 -6.02 10.02
N ALA A 39 9.95 -6.20 10.40
CA ALA A 39 10.36 -7.22 11.36
C ALA A 39 9.68 -7.08 12.74
N VAL A 40 9.38 -5.84 13.16
CA VAL A 40 8.61 -5.61 14.40
C VAL A 40 7.16 -6.06 14.23
N LEU A 41 6.53 -5.75 13.09
CA LEU A 41 5.16 -6.21 12.79
C LEU A 41 5.07 -7.74 12.74
N GLU A 42 5.98 -8.40 12.03
CA GLU A 42 6.01 -9.86 11.91
C GLU A 42 6.12 -10.55 13.28
N LYS A 43 6.97 -10.04 14.17
CA LYS A 43 7.10 -10.57 15.54
C LYS A 43 5.78 -10.50 16.31
N LYS A 44 5.04 -9.39 16.17
CA LYS A 44 3.75 -9.19 16.84
C LYS A 44 2.65 -10.10 16.28
N ILE A 45 2.65 -10.31 14.96
CA ILE A 45 1.72 -11.23 14.28
C ILE A 45 1.96 -12.67 14.78
N VAL A 46 3.21 -13.13 14.81
CA VAL A 46 3.57 -14.47 15.33
C VAL A 46 3.23 -14.60 16.81
N ALA A 47 3.43 -13.55 17.61
CA ALA A 47 3.02 -13.51 19.01
C ALA A 47 1.50 -13.45 19.21
N LYS A 48 0.71 -13.42 18.13
CA LYS A 48 -0.76 -13.28 18.12
C LYS A 48 -1.25 -12.04 18.87
N GLU A 49 -0.47 -10.97 18.82
CA GLU A 49 -0.92 -9.68 19.31
C GLU A 49 -2.07 -9.15 18.42
N ILE A 50 -3.10 -8.59 19.06
CA ILE A 50 -4.23 -7.98 18.35
C ILE A 50 -3.81 -6.59 17.88
N MET A 51 -3.90 -6.34 16.57
CA MET A 51 -3.37 -5.15 15.91
C MET A 51 -4.39 -4.57 14.93
N TYR A 52 -4.86 -3.36 15.27
CA TYR A 52 -5.87 -2.64 14.48
C TYR A 52 -5.48 -2.48 13.01
N GLY A 53 -6.32 -2.97 12.10
CA GLY A 53 -6.11 -2.87 10.66
C GLY A 53 -5.00 -3.77 10.09
N VAL A 54 -4.37 -4.59 10.93
CA VAL A 54 -3.38 -5.61 10.52
C VAL A 54 -4.03 -6.99 10.55
N ASN A 55 -4.47 -7.44 11.72
CA ASN A 55 -5.22 -8.70 11.90
C ASN A 55 -6.61 -8.48 12.49
N THR A 56 -7.10 -7.23 12.48
CA THR A 56 -8.49 -6.90 12.78
C THR A 56 -9.09 -6.05 11.67
N CYS A 57 -10.42 -6.01 11.62
CA CYS A 57 -11.14 -5.06 10.76
C CYS A 57 -11.00 -3.61 11.25
N PHE A 58 -11.48 -2.66 10.44
CA PHE A 58 -11.59 -1.24 10.81
C PHE A 58 -12.97 -0.94 11.44
N GLY A 59 -13.06 0.16 12.19
CA GLY A 59 -14.33 0.69 12.67
C GLY A 59 -15.06 -0.22 13.66
N GLU A 60 -16.37 -0.39 13.46
CA GLU A 60 -17.25 -1.17 14.36
C GLU A 60 -16.82 -2.64 14.52
N PHE A 61 -16.10 -3.19 13.53
CA PHE A 61 -15.59 -4.56 13.56
C PHE A 61 -14.16 -4.67 14.09
N SER A 62 -13.63 -3.62 14.72
CA SER A 62 -12.25 -3.59 15.24
C SER A 62 -11.92 -4.65 16.29
N GLU A 63 -12.94 -5.25 16.89
CA GLU A 63 -12.81 -6.35 17.86
C GLU A 63 -12.71 -7.74 17.19
N VAL A 64 -12.99 -7.83 15.88
CA VAL A 64 -12.95 -9.09 15.13
C VAL A 64 -11.52 -9.40 14.72
N VAL A 65 -10.95 -10.46 15.29
CA VAL A 65 -9.63 -10.99 14.91
C VAL A 65 -9.79 -11.91 13.69
N LEU A 66 -9.02 -11.63 12.65
CA LEU A 66 -8.99 -12.37 11.39
C LEU A 66 -7.91 -13.45 11.42
N ASN A 67 -8.18 -14.59 10.78
CA ASN A 67 -7.13 -15.57 10.47
C ASN A 67 -6.33 -15.16 9.21
N ASP A 68 -5.23 -15.85 8.92
CA ASP A 68 -4.30 -15.46 7.84
C ASP A 68 -4.96 -15.38 6.45
N ASP A 69 -5.84 -16.33 6.11
CA ASP A 69 -6.57 -16.32 4.84
C ASP A 69 -7.55 -15.14 4.78
N GLN A 70 -8.26 -14.89 5.89
CA GLN A 70 -9.15 -13.75 6.02
C GLN A 70 -8.42 -12.41 5.97
N VAL A 71 -7.20 -12.31 6.52
CA VAL A 71 -6.36 -11.10 6.40
C VAL A 71 -6.01 -10.85 4.94
N LYS A 72 -5.62 -11.89 4.19
CA LYS A 72 -5.30 -11.76 2.76
C LYS A 72 -6.51 -11.28 1.94
N ASP A 73 -7.66 -11.91 2.16
CA ASP A 73 -8.91 -11.51 1.50
C ASP A 73 -9.33 -10.11 1.93
N PHE A 74 -9.22 -9.78 3.22
CA PHE A 74 -9.56 -8.46 3.74
C PHE A 74 -8.71 -7.35 3.12
N GLN A 75 -7.38 -7.50 3.05
CA GLN A 75 -6.50 -6.52 2.43
C GLN A 75 -6.82 -6.34 0.93
N LYS A 76 -7.16 -7.42 0.22
CA LYS A 76 -7.61 -7.37 -1.17
C LYS A 76 -8.93 -6.61 -1.33
N TYR A 77 -9.94 -6.94 -0.52
CA TYR A 77 -11.24 -6.28 -0.56
C TYR A 77 -11.18 -4.83 -0.08
N LEU A 78 -10.27 -4.50 0.82
CA LEU A 78 -10.02 -3.13 1.25
C LEU A 78 -9.63 -2.24 0.07
N ILE A 79 -8.69 -2.72 -0.76
CA ILE A 79 -8.27 -2.06 -2.00
C ILE A 79 -9.46 -1.90 -2.95
N TYR A 80 -10.24 -2.95 -3.18
CA TYR A 80 -11.39 -2.88 -4.10
C TYR A 80 -12.47 -1.91 -3.64
N ASN A 81 -12.81 -1.91 -2.35
CA ASN A 81 -13.83 -1.02 -1.82
C ASN A 81 -13.40 0.46 -1.88
N HIS A 82 -12.12 0.77 -1.62
CA HIS A 82 -11.62 2.15 -1.67
C HIS A 82 -11.32 2.63 -3.10
N ALA A 83 -11.04 1.73 -4.04
CA ALA A 83 -10.87 2.08 -5.45
C ALA A 83 -12.21 2.35 -6.18
N ALA A 84 -13.34 2.12 -5.51
CA ALA A 84 -14.68 2.37 -6.02
C ALA A 84 -15.24 3.76 -5.67
N ASP A 85 -14.41 4.68 -5.15
CA ASP A 85 -14.81 6.08 -4.94
C ASP A 85 -15.29 6.73 -6.26
N GLN A 86 -16.48 7.35 -6.21
CA GLN A 86 -17.15 7.91 -7.39
C GLN A 86 -16.40 9.13 -7.96
N GLU A 87 -15.84 9.01 -9.17
CA GLU A 87 -15.39 10.12 -10.03
C GLU A 87 -16.10 10.04 -11.41
N ASP A 88 -16.50 11.17 -11.99
CA ASP A 88 -17.50 11.36 -13.07
C ASP A 88 -17.37 10.54 -14.40
N PHE A 89 -18.50 10.30 -15.08
CA PHE A 89 -18.87 9.06 -15.80
C PHE A 89 -18.19 8.64 -17.13
N VAL A 90 -17.44 9.48 -17.86
CA VAL A 90 -17.03 9.12 -19.26
C VAL A 90 -15.52 8.85 -19.42
N LEU A 91 -14.67 9.43 -18.57
CA LEU A 91 -13.24 9.09 -18.48
C LEU A 91 -12.97 7.99 -17.41
N MET A 92 -14.03 7.62 -16.65
CA MET A 92 -14.03 6.73 -15.48
C MET A 92 -13.66 5.27 -15.82
N GLY A 93 -14.22 4.71 -16.90
CA GLY A 93 -14.01 3.29 -17.22
C GLY A 93 -12.54 2.94 -17.43
N MET A 94 -11.81 3.76 -18.19
CA MET A 94 -10.41 3.48 -18.49
C MET A 94 -9.47 3.87 -17.35
N ASN A 95 -9.68 5.02 -16.68
CA ASN A 95 -8.78 5.45 -15.60
C ASN A 95 -8.96 4.62 -14.34
N THR A 96 -10.18 4.25 -13.96
CA THR A 96 -10.44 3.34 -12.84
C THR A 96 -9.94 1.93 -13.16
N ALA A 97 -10.15 1.43 -14.38
CA ALA A 97 -9.56 0.15 -14.79
C ALA A 97 -8.03 0.20 -14.72
N LEU A 98 -7.38 1.23 -15.27
CA LEU A 98 -5.92 1.37 -15.24
C LEU A 98 -5.37 1.54 -13.81
N LYS A 99 -6.03 2.33 -12.96
CA LYS A 99 -5.68 2.45 -11.53
C LYS A 99 -5.84 1.10 -10.82
N ASN A 100 -6.91 0.36 -11.10
CA ASN A 100 -7.16 -0.95 -10.51
C ASN A 100 -6.15 -1.99 -10.97
N PHE A 101 -5.84 -2.05 -12.27
CA PHE A 101 -4.78 -2.92 -12.80
C PHE A 101 -3.44 -2.58 -12.19
N LYS A 102 -3.05 -1.30 -12.15
CA LYS A 102 -1.76 -0.89 -11.60
C LYS A 102 -1.65 -1.08 -10.09
N THR A 103 -2.76 -0.93 -9.36
CA THR A 103 -2.81 -1.21 -7.92
C THR A 103 -2.74 -2.71 -7.65
N LEU A 104 -3.39 -3.52 -8.50
CA LEU A 104 -3.30 -4.97 -8.44
C LEU A 104 -1.90 -5.47 -8.81
N ASP A 105 -1.29 -4.93 -9.86
CA ASP A 105 0.09 -5.26 -10.26
C ASP A 105 1.06 -4.91 -9.14
N ASN A 106 0.96 -3.70 -8.56
CA ASN A 106 1.80 -3.31 -7.43
C ASN A 106 1.56 -4.20 -6.19
N ALA A 107 0.31 -4.59 -5.92
CA ALA A 107 -0.01 -5.46 -4.80
C ALA A 107 0.50 -6.89 -5.04
N LEU A 108 0.41 -7.39 -6.28
CA LEU A 108 0.94 -8.69 -6.69
C LEU A 108 2.47 -8.70 -6.65
N ASP A 109 3.15 -7.68 -7.15
CA ASP A 109 4.62 -7.55 -7.06
C ASP A 109 5.09 -7.55 -5.60
N ILE A 110 4.37 -6.85 -4.71
CA ILE A 110 4.65 -6.88 -3.28
C ILE A 110 4.44 -8.29 -2.72
N LEU A 111 3.37 -9.00 -3.10
CA LEU A 111 3.10 -10.35 -2.60
C LEU A 111 4.06 -11.41 -3.17
N ASP A 112 4.45 -11.30 -4.44
CA ASP A 112 5.35 -12.23 -5.11
C ASP A 112 6.80 -12.03 -4.63
N SER A 113 7.16 -10.82 -4.18
CA SER A 113 8.43 -10.57 -3.49
C SER A 113 8.54 -11.21 -2.09
N TRP A 114 7.51 -11.93 -1.61
CA TRP A 114 7.50 -12.66 -0.35
C TRP A 114 7.85 -14.16 -0.49
N HIS A 115 8.29 -14.61 -1.67
CA HIS A 115 8.87 -15.93 -1.92
C HIS A 115 10.35 -15.83 -2.27
#